data_AF-A0A7X6Y3N1-F1
#
_entry.id   AF-A0A7X6Y3N1-F1
#
_cell.length_a   1.000
_cell.length_b   1.000
_cell.length_c   1.000
_cell.angle_alpha   90.00
_cell.angle_beta   90.00
_cell.angle_gamma   90.00
#
_symmetry.space_group_name_H-M   'P 1'
#
loop_
_entity.id
_entity.type
_entity.pdbx_description
1 polymer ?
#
loop_
_entity_poly.entity_id
_entity_poly.type
_entity_poly.pdbx_seq_one_letter_code
_entity_poly.pdbx_strand_id
1 'polypeptide(L)'
;MRQKQLYQWEYGQRALELKLKESIVGRDQEIETIKMQFDKVLEGNTALAIIAGDVGCGKTTLIKAVLADLSKLNGTCVYGKFEQF
;
A
#
# COMPACT_ATOMS: atom_id res chain seq x y z
N MET A 1 -18.09 -34.64 -17.88
CA MET A 1 -18.17 -33.27 -17.34
C MET A 1 -17.44 -33.28 -16.00
N ARG A 2 -16.13 -33.01 -15.97
CA ARG A 2 -15.48 -31.70 -15.72
C ARG A 2 -15.80 -31.15 -14.32
N GLN A 3 -15.03 -31.57 -13.32
CA GLN A 3 -14.69 -30.71 -12.19
C GLN A 3 -13.16 -30.62 -12.11
N LYS A 4 -12.66 -29.43 -12.39
CA LYS A 4 -11.24 -29.05 -12.34
C LYS A 4 -11.13 -28.18 -11.08
N GLN A 5 -10.79 -28.79 -9.95
CA GLN A 5 -10.45 -28.04 -8.74
C GLN A 5 -8.97 -27.69 -8.84
N LEU A 6 -8.67 -26.54 -9.43
CA LEU A 6 -7.34 -25.94 -9.46
C LEU A 6 -7.45 -24.63 -8.73
N TYR A 7 -6.86 -24.50 -7.54
CA TYR A 7 -6.17 -23.29 -7.10
C TYR A 7 -5.16 -23.71 -6.02
N GLN A 8 -3.99 -24.13 -6.47
CA GLN A 8 -2.76 -24.04 -5.69
C GLN A 8 -2.49 -22.56 -5.45
N TRP A 9 -2.38 -22.14 -4.19
CA TRP A 9 -1.74 -20.89 -3.82
C TRP A 9 -0.47 -21.23 -3.06
N GLU A 10 0.63 -21.39 -3.78
CA GLU A 10 1.97 -21.22 -3.25
C GLU A 10 2.64 -20.13 -4.06
N TYR A 11 2.19 -18.89 -3.87
CA TYR A 11 3.07 -17.76 -4.14
C TYR A 11 3.89 -17.56 -2.88
N GLY A 12 5.22 -17.64 -3.01
CA GLY A 12 6.16 -17.22 -1.98
C GLY A 12 5.95 -15.73 -1.67
N GLN A 13 4.94 -15.43 -0.87
CA GLN A 13 4.55 -14.07 -0.54
C GLN A 13 5.39 -13.63 0.64
N ARG A 14 6.48 -12.91 0.36
CA ARG A 14 6.84 -11.80 1.25
C ARG A 14 5.79 -10.72 1.04
N ALA A 15 4.59 -10.94 1.58
CA ALA A 15 3.59 -9.90 1.68
C ALA A 15 4.20 -8.80 2.54
N LEU A 16 4.12 -7.56 2.08
CA LEU A 16 4.56 -6.43 2.85
C LEU A 16 3.75 -6.35 4.16
N GLU A 17 4.37 -6.76 5.26
CA GLU A 17 3.75 -6.66 6.59
C GLU A 17 3.87 -5.21 7.08
N LEU A 18 3.08 -4.31 6.47
CA LEU A 18 2.93 -2.96 7.00
C LEU A 18 2.20 -3.08 8.33
N LYS A 19 2.94 -2.89 9.43
CA LYS A 19 2.40 -2.73 10.78
C LYS A 19 1.89 -1.30 10.92
N LEU A 20 0.93 -0.94 10.07
CA LEU A 20 0.19 0.31 10.17
C LEU A 20 -0.53 0.22 11.50
N LYS A 21 0.07 0.86 12.51
CA LYS A 21 -0.44 0.86 13.88
C LYS A 21 -1.93 1.16 13.87
N GLU A 22 -2.59 0.69 14.91
CA GLU A 22 -3.99 0.88 15.35
C GLU A 22 -4.56 2.32 15.24
N SER A 23 -3.78 3.30 14.75
CA SER A 23 -4.09 4.71 14.58
C SER A 23 -4.84 5.08 13.29
N ILE A 24 -5.01 4.16 12.33
CA ILE A 24 -5.79 4.42 11.11
C ILE A 24 -7.07 3.59 11.14
N VAL A 25 -8.20 4.28 11.31
CA VAL A 25 -9.53 3.66 11.36
C VAL A 25 -10.24 3.87 10.02
N GLY A 26 -10.85 2.81 9.48
CA GLY A 26 -11.77 2.88 8.33
C GLY A 26 -11.10 3.14 6.97
N ARG A 27 -9.83 2.77 6.80
CA ARG A 27 -9.07 2.89 5.54
C ARG A 27 -8.52 1.57 5.04
N ASP A 28 -9.19 0.47 5.42
CA ASP A 28 -8.67 -0.88 5.18
C ASP A 28 -8.50 -1.17 3.69
N GLN A 29 -9.45 -0.72 2.85
CA GLN A 29 -9.41 -0.90 1.40
C GLN A 29 -8.26 -0.11 0.74
N GLU A 30 -8.05 1.14 1.14
CA GLU A 30 -6.94 1.95 0.61
C GLU A 30 -5.59 1.38 1.04
N ILE A 31 -5.49 0.91 2.29
CA ILE A 31 -4.29 0.23 2.80
C ILE A 31 -3.97 -1.01 1.99
N GLU A 32 -4.95 -1.88 1.76
CA GLU A 32 -4.77 -3.09 0.96
C GLU A 32 -4.38 -2.77 -0.48
N THR A 33 -4.99 -1.75 -1.07
CA THR A 33 -4.65 -1.29 -2.42
C THR A 33 -3.20 -0.81 -2.50
N ILE A 34 -2.74 -0.03 -1.51
CA ILE A 34 -1.36 0.44 -1.45
C ILE A 34 -0.39 -0.73 -1.31
N LYS A 35 -0.68 -1.72 -0.45
CA LYS A 35 0.13 -2.93 -0.30
C LYS A 35 0.26 -3.68 -1.63
N MET A 36 -0.86 -3.91 -2.32
CA MET A 36 -0.88 -4.59 -3.61
C MET A 36 -0.04 -3.86 -4.67
N GLN A 37 -0.10 -2.52 -4.73
CA GLN A 37 0.76 -1.76 -5.64
C GLN A 37 2.23 -1.86 -5.27
N PHE A 38 2.54 -1.90 -3.97
CA PHE A 38 3.92 -2.05 -3.51
C PHE A 38 4.48 -3.44 -3.83
N ASP A 39 3.69 -4.50 -3.65
CA ASP A 39 4.09 -5.86 -4.02
C ASP A 39 4.46 -5.94 -5.51
N LYS A 40 3.70 -5.29 -6.40
CA LYS A 40 4.06 -5.17 -7.83
C LYS A 40 5.40 -4.46 -8.03
N VAL A 41 5.71 -3.44 -7.24
CA VAL A 41 7.01 -2.74 -7.31
C VAL A 41 8.15 -3.64 -6.84
N LEU A 42 7.94 -4.45 -5.80
CA LEU A 42 8.92 -5.43 -5.35
C LEU A 42 9.20 -6.52 -6.38
N GLU A 43 8.22 -6.83 -7.25
CA GLU A 43 8.40 -7.72 -8.40
C GLU A 43 9.14 -7.06 -9.58
N GLY A 44 9.57 -5.79 -9.44
CA GLY A 44 10.33 -5.05 -10.45
C GLY A 44 9.48 -4.16 -11.37
N ASN A 45 8.19 -3.98 -11.08
CA ASN A 45 7.32 -3.08 -11.85
C ASN A 45 7.37 -1.64 -11.33
N THR A 46 6.81 -0.72 -12.09
CA THR A 46 6.52 0.65 -11.64
C THR A 46 5.03 0.76 -11.31
N ALA A 47 4.68 1.39 -10.19
CA ALA A 47 3.30 1.63 -9.78
C ALA A 47 3.02 3.11 -9.49
N LEU A 48 1.77 3.52 -9.72
CA LEU A 48 1.24 4.84 -9.35
C LEU A 48 -0.07 4.64 -8.59
N ALA A 49 -0.18 5.26 -7.42
CA ALA A 49 -1.41 5.28 -6.62
C ALA A 49 -1.87 6.72 -6.41
N ILE A 50 -3.18 6.97 -6.57
CA ILE A 50 -3.81 8.27 -6.33
C ILE A 50 -4.81 8.10 -5.19
N ILE A 51 -4.68 8.90 -4.14
CA ILE A 51 -5.61 8.92 -3.01
C ILE A 51 -6.44 10.19 -3.07
N ALA A 52 -7.72 10.03 -3.38
CA ALA A 52 -8.70 11.11 -3.42
C ALA A 52 -9.64 11.06 -2.20
N GLY A 53 -10.33 12.16 -1.94
CA GLY A 53 -11.32 12.27 -0.86
C GLY A 53 -11.40 13.66 -0.26
N ASP A 54 -12.35 13.88 0.64
CA ASP A 54 -12.65 15.21 1.19
C ASP A 54 -11.51 15.81 2.02
N VAL A 55 -11.53 17.13 2.18
CA VAL A 55 -10.59 17.83 3.07
C VAL A 55 -10.77 17.31 4.50
N GLY A 56 -9.65 17.09 5.20
CA GLY A 56 -9.68 16.62 6.59
C GLY A 56 -9.94 15.12 6.79
N CYS A 57 -10.23 14.34 5.72
CA CYS A 57 -10.52 12.91 5.87
C CYS A 57 -9.30 12.01 6.20
N GLY A 58 -8.11 12.60 6.37
CA GLY A 58 -6.92 11.86 6.81
C GLY A 58 -6.02 11.30 5.70
N LYS A 59 -6.15 11.75 4.44
CA LYS A 59 -5.30 11.29 3.31
C LYS A 59 -3.79 11.42 3.60
N THR A 60 -3.37 12.59 4.10
CA THR A 60 -1.96 12.84 4.45
C THR A 60 -1.51 11.94 5.60
N THR A 61 -2.38 11.68 6.57
CA THR A 61 -2.12 10.77 7.70
C THR A 61 -1.90 9.35 7.20
N LEU A 62 -2.76 8.87 6.29
CA LEU A 62 -2.64 7.56 5.65
C LEU A 62 -1.28 7.40 4.93
N ILE A 63 -0.93 8.36 4.06
CA ILE A 63 0.35 8.32 3.34
C ILE A 63 1.53 8.33 4.31
N LYS A 64 1.53 9.19 5.33
CA LYS A 64 2.63 9.26 6.31
C LYS A 64 2.82 7.96 7.07
N ALA A 65 1.74 7.27 7.44
CA ALA A 65 1.84 5.98 8.12
C ALA A 65 2.46 4.90 7.22
N VAL A 66 2.02 4.84 5.95
CA VAL A 66 2.61 3.92 4.96
C VAL A 66 4.11 4.21 4.78
N LEU A 67 4.48 5.48 4.57
CA LEU A 67 5.89 5.86 4.38
C LEU A 67 6.76 5.53 5.60
N ALA A 68 6.22 5.70 6.82
CA ALA A 68 6.92 5.37 8.05
C ALA A 68 7.19 3.86 8.22
N ASP A 69 6.37 3.00 7.63
CA ASP A 69 6.64 1.57 7.60
C ASP A 69 7.57 1.19 6.45
N LEU A 70 7.45 1.84 5.29
CA LEU A 70 8.34 1.60 4.15
C LEU A 70 9.80 1.95 4.44
N SER A 71 10.04 3.02 5.20
CA SER A 71 11.40 3.42 5.59
C SER A 71 12.11 2.35 6.44
N LYS A 72 11.36 1.44 7.08
CA LYS A 72 11.92 0.31 7.83
C LYS A 72 12.41 -0.83 6.93
N LEU A 73 12.05 -0.82 5.65
CA LEU A 73 12.33 -1.89 4.69
C LEU A 73 13.55 -1.61 3.80
N ASN A 74 14.51 -0.80 4.27
CA ASN A 74 15.68 -0.33 3.51
C ASN A 74 15.33 0.39 2.19
N GLY A 75 14.13 0.95 2.09
CA GLY A 75 13.68 1.75 0.95
C GLY A 75 14.00 3.23 1.12
N THR A 76 14.41 3.90 0.03
CA THR A 76 14.50 5.36 -0.01
C THR A 76 13.13 5.95 -0.33
N CYS A 77 12.66 6.87 0.51
CA CYS A 77 11.41 7.59 0.29
C CYS A 77 11.68 9.07 0.05
N VAL A 78 11.01 9.64 -0.96
CA VAL A 78 10.94 11.09 -1.20
C VAL A 78 9.48 11.53 -1.01
N TYR A 79 9.28 12.57 -0.20
CA TYR A 79 7.96 13.12 0.10
C TYR A 79 7.98 14.65 -0.02
N GLY A 80 6.89 15.20 -0.54
CA GLY A 80 6.67 16.65 -0.60
C GLY A 80 5.18 16.99 -0.61
N LYS A 81 4.84 18.17 -0.12
CA LYS A 81 3.51 18.77 -0.31
C LYS A 81 3.59 19.69 -1.52
N PHE A 82 2.78 19.44 -2.53
CA PHE A 82 2.63 20.37 -3.64
C PHE A 82 1.65 21.48 -3.22
N GLU A 83 2.15 22.70 -3.09
CA GLU A 83 1.32 23.89 -2.96
C GLU A 83 1.45 24.69 -4.26
N GLN A 84 0.31 24.96 -4.89
CA GLN A 84 0.27 25.77 -6.10
C GLN A 84 0.26 27.22 -5.66
N PHE A 85 1.36 27.93 -5.92
CA PHE A 85 1.50 29.36 -5.66
C PHE A 85 0.89 30.20 -6.79
#